data_AF-A0A969VYI7-F1
#
_entry.id   AF-A0A969VYI7-F1
#
_cell.length_a   1.000
_cell.length_b   1.000
_cell.length_c   1.000
_cell.angle_alpha   90.00
_cell.angle_beta   90.00
_cell.angle_gamma   90.00
#
_symmetry.space_group_name_H-M   'P 1'
#
loop_
_entity.id
_entity.type
_entity.pdbx_description
1 polymer ?
#
loop_
_entity_poly.entity_id
_entity_poly.type
_entity_poly.pdbx_seq_one_letter_code
_entity_poly.pdbx_strand_id
1 'polypeptide(L)'
;MRFVVTGEWRENHLLRLILASFLVYVVIFWITNALLYFARMGLSYESVVAHYQGDAERFLTPRSYLVLLEISHAHLFAMGILLLTLTHL
;
A
#
# COMPACT_ATOMS: atom_id res chain seq x y z
N MET A 1 11.41 9.86 -12.91
CA MET A 1 12.00 9.78 -14.25
C MET A 1 12.99 10.91 -14.48
N ARG A 2 12.49 12.06 -14.92
CA ARG A 2 13.26 13.22 -15.39
C ARG A 2 14.40 13.60 -14.44
N PHE A 3 14.13 13.81 -13.15
CA PHE A 3 15.15 14.34 -12.22
C PHE A 3 16.26 13.34 -11.87
N VAL A 4 15.98 12.04 -11.99
CA VAL A 4 16.98 10.98 -11.81
C VAL A 4 17.84 10.85 -13.07
N VAL A 5 17.21 10.97 -14.24
CA VAL A 5 17.88 10.89 -15.55
C VAL A 5 18.72 12.13 -15.83
N THR A 6 18.27 13.33 -15.44
CA THR A 6 19.00 14.59 -15.65
C THR A 6 20.08 14.85 -14.60
N GLY A 7 20.11 14.09 -13.49
CA GLY A 7 21.11 14.25 -12.43
C GLY A 7 20.91 15.44 -11.49
N GLU A 8 19.89 16.27 -11.72
CA GLU A 8 19.55 17.48 -10.93
C GLU A 8 19.33 17.17 -9.43
N TRP A 9 19.00 15.91 -9.12
CA TRP A 9 18.86 15.43 -7.75
C TRP A 9 20.16 15.52 -6.91
N ARG A 10 21.35 15.44 -7.52
CA ARG A 10 22.61 15.52 -6.77
C ARG A 10 22.89 16.93 -6.26
N GLU A 11 22.43 17.95 -6.98
CA GLU A 11 22.68 19.36 -6.66
C GLU A 11 21.61 19.93 -5.73
N ASN A 12 20.35 19.49 -5.87
CA ASN A 12 19.25 20.01 -5.06
C ASN A 12 19.01 19.17 -3.78
N HIS A 13 19.55 19.67 -2.67
CA HIS A 13 19.39 19.04 -1.34
C HIS A 13 17.92 18.85 -0.92
N LEU A 14 17.06 19.82 -1.23
CA LEU A 14 15.65 19.79 -0.84
C LEU A 14 14.89 18.72 -1.63
N LEU A 15 15.13 18.63 -2.94
CA LEU A 15 14.60 17.54 -3.78
C LEU A 15 15.04 16.18 -3.23
N ARG A 16 16.28 16.07 -2.75
CA ARG A 16 16.77 14.83 -2.14
C ARG A 16 16.10 14.44 -0.86
N LEU A 17 15.87 15.39 0.02
CA LEU A 17 15.14 15.13 1.25
C LEU A 17 13.72 14.66 0.96
N ILE A 18 13.03 15.30 0.00
CA ILE A 18 11.66 14.94 -0.38
C ILE A 18 11.62 13.52 -0.95
N LEU A 19 12.49 13.18 -1.91
CA LEU A 19 12.54 11.86 -2.51
C LEU A 19 12.88 10.76 -1.48
N ALA A 20 13.86 11.01 -0.61
CA ALA A 20 14.21 10.08 0.46
C ALA A 20 13.05 9.87 1.45
N SER A 21 12.39 10.96 1.85
CA SER A 21 11.22 10.90 2.74
C SER A 21 10.06 10.14 2.11
N PHE A 22 9.82 10.36 0.81
CA PHE A 22 8.81 9.62 0.06
C PHE A 22 9.13 8.11 -0.02
N LEU A 23 10.38 7.74 -0.30
CA LEU A 23 10.80 6.34 -0.30
C LEU A 23 10.62 5.68 1.07
N VAL A 24 11.01 6.37 2.16
CA VAL A 24 10.77 5.88 3.53
C VAL A 24 9.29 5.68 3.79
N TYR A 25 8.45 6.64 3.39
CA TYR A 25 6.99 6.51 3.50
C TYR A 25 6.45 5.29 2.75
N VAL A 26 6.90 5.04 1.51
CA VAL A 26 6.48 3.88 0.72
C VAL A 26 6.90 2.56 1.39
N VAL A 27 8.12 2.48 1.91
CA VAL A 27 8.60 1.29 2.63
C VAL A 27 7.76 1.03 3.88
N ILE A 28 7.47 2.06 4.69
CA ILE A 28 6.60 1.94 5.87
C ILE A 28 5.20 1.48 5.47
N PHE A 29 4.64 2.05 4.40
CA PHE A 29 3.34 1.64 3.87
C PHE A 29 3.31 0.17 3.48
N TRP A 30 4.34 -0.33 2.77
CA TRP A 30 4.44 -1.74 2.41
C TRP A 30 4.59 -2.66 3.61
N ILE A 31 5.44 -2.29 4.58
CA ILE A 31 5.64 -3.08 5.81
C ILE A 31 4.34 -3.18 6.61
N THR A 32 3.65 -2.05 6.81
CA THR A 32 2.38 -2.04 7.56
C THR A 32 1.29 -2.81 6.83
N ASN A 33 1.21 -2.71 5.50
CA ASN A 33 0.27 -3.51 4.72
C ASN A 33 0.57 -5.01 4.82
N ALA A 34 1.85 -5.41 4.74
CA ALA A 34 2.25 -6.80 4.91
C ALA A 34 1.91 -7.33 6.32
N LEU A 35 2.22 -6.57 7.37
CA LEU A 35 1.87 -6.94 8.75
C LEU A 35 0.36 -7.10 8.92
N LEU A 36 -0.44 -6.18 8.38
CA LEU A 36 -1.90 -6.25 8.43
C LEU A 36 -2.46 -7.44 7.65
N TYR A 37 -1.87 -7.75 6.49
CA TYR A 37 -2.23 -8.93 5.70
C TYR A 37 -1.96 -10.20 6.51
N PHE A 38 -0.73 -10.40 6.97
CA PHE A 38 -0.33 -11.62 7.69
C PHE A 38 -0.99 -11.77 9.07
N ALA A 39 -1.41 -10.66 9.70
CA ALA A 39 -2.19 -10.71 10.94
C ALA A 39 -3.64 -11.19 10.72
N ARG A 40 -4.15 -11.12 9.50
CA ARG A 40 -5.56 -11.40 9.18
C ARG A 40 -5.76 -12.58 8.24
N MET A 41 -4.74 -12.92 7.45
CA MET A 41 -4.77 -13.90 6.38
C MET A 41 -3.39 -14.55 6.19
N GLY A 42 -3.38 -15.80 5.77
CA GLY A 42 -2.23 -16.45 5.16
C GLY A 42 -2.28 -16.40 3.63
N LEU A 43 -1.25 -16.95 2.99
CA LEU A 43 -1.11 -17.00 1.53
C LEU A 43 -1.93 -18.13 0.87
N SER A 44 -2.65 -18.94 1.65
CA SER A 44 -3.47 -20.04 1.12
C SER A 44 -4.83 -19.54 0.62
N TYR A 45 -5.34 -20.20 -0.42
CA TYR A 45 -6.68 -19.91 -0.96
C TYR A 45 -7.77 -19.96 0.14
N GLU A 46 -7.74 -20.99 0.99
CA GLU A 46 -8.69 -21.19 2.07
C GLU A 46 -8.68 -20.04 3.09
N SER A 47 -7.49 -19.52 3.42
CA SER A 47 -7.38 -18.37 4.32
C SER A 47 -7.99 -17.11 3.71
N VAL A 48 -7.84 -16.92 2.40
CA VAL A 48 -8.41 -15.77 1.69
C VAL A 48 -9.94 -15.89 1.66
N VAL A 49 -10.47 -17.07 1.35
CA VAL A 49 -11.91 -17.32 1.36
C VAL A 49 -12.51 -17.08 2.74
N ALA A 50 -11.94 -17.67 3.80
CA ALA A 50 -12.40 -17.49 5.17
C ALA A 50 -12.37 -16.02 5.62
N HIS A 51 -11.39 -15.24 5.17
CA HIS A 51 -11.31 -13.82 5.51
C HIS A 51 -12.39 -12.96 4.85
N TYR A 52 -12.73 -13.24 3.59
CA TYR A 52 -13.71 -12.44 2.84
C TYR A 52 -15.15 -12.92 3.06
N GLN A 53 -15.37 -14.23 3.00
CA GLN A 53 -16.70 -14.85 3.12
C GLN A 53 -17.09 -15.15 4.57
N GLY A 54 -16.15 -15.00 5.51
CA GLY A 54 -16.35 -15.42 6.89
C GLY A 54 -16.12 -16.91 7.07
N ASP A 55 -16.25 -17.35 8.31
CA ASP A 55 -16.05 -18.74 8.72
C ASP A 55 -16.87 -18.97 9.99
N ALA A 56 -17.92 -19.80 9.88
CA ALA A 56 -18.82 -20.08 10.98
C ALA A 56 -18.14 -20.86 12.12
N GLU A 57 -17.18 -21.72 11.80
CA GLU A 57 -16.44 -22.50 12.81
C GLU A 57 -15.51 -21.62 13.64
N ARG A 58 -15.04 -20.51 13.05
CA ARG A 58 -14.19 -19.50 13.70
C ARG A 58 -14.95 -18.25 14.14
N PHE A 59 -16.28 -18.26 14.06
CA PHE A 59 -17.16 -17.13 14.38
C PHE A 59 -16.78 -15.82 13.64
N LEU A 60 -16.26 -15.94 12.42
CA LEU A 60 -15.90 -14.82 11.56
C LEU A 60 -17.07 -14.44 10.67
N THR A 61 -17.47 -13.17 10.71
CA THR A 61 -18.52 -12.65 9.82
C THR A 61 -17.95 -12.27 8.46
N PRO A 62 -18.73 -12.45 7.37
CA PRO A 62 -18.33 -11.99 6.04
C PRO A 62 -18.06 -10.48 6.03
N ARG A 63 -17.10 -10.06 5.21
CA ARG A 63 -16.80 -8.65 5.03
C ARG A 63 -17.93 -7.96 4.29
N SER A 64 -18.44 -6.87 4.86
CA SER A 64 -19.44 -6.06 4.20
C SER A 64 -18.85 -5.29 3.02
N TYR A 65 -19.69 -5.00 2.02
CA TYR A 65 -19.31 -4.19 0.87
C TYR A 65 -18.73 -2.83 1.29
N LEU A 66 -19.31 -2.18 2.29
CA LEU A 66 -18.86 -0.88 2.77
C LEU A 66 -17.41 -0.92 3.27
N VAL A 67 -17.05 -1.94 4.06
CA VAL A 67 -15.67 -2.12 4.54
C VAL A 67 -14.71 -2.35 3.38
N LEU A 68 -15.11 -3.14 2.37
CA LEU A 68 -14.30 -3.36 1.18
C LEU A 68 -14.09 -2.06 0.39
N LEU A 69 -15.14 -1.23 0.28
CA LEU A 69 -15.08 0.06 -0.40
C LEU A 69 -14.15 1.04 0.34
N GLU A 70 -14.22 1.12 1.67
CA GLU A 70 -13.35 1.96 2.49
C GLU A 70 -11.87 1.58 2.32
N ILE A 71 -11.55 0.29 2.41
CA ILE A 71 -10.19 -0.22 2.22
C ILE A 71 -9.70 0.08 0.80
N SER A 72 -10.55 -0.16 -0.20
CA SER A 72 -10.24 0.08 -1.62
C SER A 72 -10.01 1.56 -1.90
N HIS A 73 -10.84 2.45 -1.35
CA HIS A 73 -10.68 3.89 -1.48
C HIS A 73 -9.33 4.35 -0.91
N ALA A 74 -8.99 3.94 0.31
CA ALA A 74 -7.72 4.29 0.93
C ALA A 74 -6.51 3.76 0.12
N HIS A 75 -6.59 2.52 -0.38
CA HIS A 75 -5.55 1.93 -1.22
C HIS A 75 -5.42 2.66 -2.56
N LEU A 76 -6.53 2.97 -3.22
CA LEU A 76 -6.53 3.67 -4.51
C LEU A 76 -5.88 5.05 -4.39
N PHE A 77 -6.18 5.78 -3.31
CA PHE A 77 -5.55 7.06 -3.03
C PHE A 77 -4.02 6.94 -2.86
N ALA A 78 -3.56 5.98 -2.04
CA ALA A 78 -2.14 5.74 -1.82
C ALA A 78 -1.41 5.32 -3.10
N MET A 79 -1.99 4.39 -3.87
CA MET A 79 -1.42 3.93 -5.15
C MET A 79 -1.43 5.03 -6.21
N GLY A 80 -2.46 5.89 -6.22
CA GLY A 80 -2.52 7.06 -7.10
C GLY A 80 -1.36 8.02 -6.84
N ILE A 81 -1.10 8.37 -5.58
CA ILE A 81 0.05 9.20 -5.21
C ILE A 81 1.36 8.53 -5.64
N LEU A 82 1.51 7.23 -5.41
CA LEU A 82 2.72 6.48 -5.77
C LEU A 82 2.97 6.47 -7.28
N LEU A 83 1.94 6.22 -8.08
CA LEU A 83 2.06 6.23 -9.53
C LEU A 83 2.37 7.64 -10.05
N LEU A 84 1.63 8.66 -9.59
CA LEU A 84 1.84 10.04 -10.05
C LEU A 84 3.24 10.54 -9.71
N THR A 85 3.73 10.25 -8.50
CA THR A 85 5.10 10.61 -8.12
C THR A 85 6.13 9.84 -8.95
N LEU A 86 6.02 8.52 -9.12
CA LEU A 86 7.02 7.76 -9.88
C LEU A 86 7.02 8.07 -11.38
N THR A 87 5.86 8.33 -11.98
CA THR A 87 5.69 8.53 -13.42
C THR A 87 5.90 9.98 -13.86
N HIS A 88 5.49 10.96 -13.06
CA HIS A 88 5.70 12.39 -13.34
C HIS A 88 7.09 12.88 -12.89
N LEU A 89 7.69 12.15 -11.93
CA LEU A 89 9.12 11.91 -11.76
C LEU A 89 10.05 12.42 -12.87
#